data_AF-A0A5A9ZDB7-F1
#
_entry.id   AF-A0A5A9ZDB7-F1
#
_cell.length_a   1.000
_cell.length_b   1.000
_cell.length_c   1.000
_cell.angle_alpha   90.00
_cell.angle_beta   90.00
_cell.angle_gamma   90.00
#
_symmetry.space_group_name_H-M   'P 1'
#
loop_
_entity.id
_entity.type
_entity.pdbx_description
1 polymer ?
#
loop_
_entity_poly.entity_id
_entity_poly.type
_entity_poly.pdbx_seq_one_letter_code
_entity_poly.pdbx_strand_id
1 'polypeptide(L)'
;MSDVINNPVAGKSKSTTDANSKWKLLLGLCALVSMACLFWLVNSLSSVSQYLTNFNQSVILPVIVFVLGVLGILFALFQLLKQRGGSERLLIEKETLRRRQEAEAESERARQIQEENERNQIAILRLLDELGDLADGDLTVNATVSEDFTGAIADSVNFAIDQLRQLVLVINSTADRVSQSSEQTQMNAVELAEASEHQAQEIAGVSAAINEMTVSIDQVSNNASESATVAQRSVAIAYNGAEVVQRSIEGMNVIRDQIQETSKRIKRLGESSQEIGDIVGLINDIADQTNVLALNAAIQASMAGEAGRGFAVVADEVQRLAERSANATKQIETLVKTIQADTSEAVMSMESTTSEVVRGARLAKDAGEALEEVQTVSNTLADLIQNISNAAMQQAESAGHISHTMNIIQDITSQTSSGSMATARSIGELSEMAAALQESVTGFKISNDDEHLEQEQTEDEYLDIDERVSDSI
;
A
#
# COMPACT_ATOMS: atom_id res chain seq x y z
N MET A 1 -40.26 -29.07 -39.97
CA MET A 1 -40.87 -29.38 -38.67
C MET A 1 -41.42 -28.06 -38.17
N SER A 2 -42.58 -27.70 -38.71
CA SER A 2 -43.91 -27.86 -38.10
C SER A 2 -44.22 -26.62 -37.26
N ASP A 3 -44.90 -25.65 -37.83
CA ASP A 3 -46.36 -25.60 -38.03
C ASP A 3 -47.09 -24.95 -36.85
N VAL A 4 -47.76 -23.84 -37.17
CA VAL A 4 -49.20 -23.61 -36.92
C VAL A 4 -49.52 -23.22 -35.46
N ILE A 5 -50.26 -22.14 -35.20
CA ILE A 5 -51.72 -22.10 -35.28
C ILE A 5 -52.21 -20.64 -35.47
N ASN A 6 -52.94 -20.44 -36.57
CA ASN A 6 -53.97 -19.42 -36.78
C ASN A 6 -55.16 -19.62 -35.83
N ASN A 7 -55.83 -18.54 -35.39
CA ASN A 7 -57.27 -18.43 -35.63
C ASN A 7 -57.80 -16.99 -35.46
N PRO A 8 -58.68 -16.49 -36.35
CA PRO A 8 -59.37 -15.22 -36.24
C PRO A 8 -60.78 -15.35 -35.65
N VAL A 9 -61.39 -14.24 -35.24
CA VAL A 9 -62.81 -14.19 -34.87
C VAL A 9 -63.56 -13.24 -35.80
N ALA A 10 -64.51 -13.81 -36.55
CA ALA A 10 -65.53 -13.10 -37.30
C ALA A 10 -66.92 -13.49 -36.78
N GLY A 11 -67.84 -12.52 -36.78
CA GLY A 11 -69.29 -12.68 -36.55
C GLY A 11 -69.85 -11.50 -35.75
N LYS A 12 -70.94 -10.80 -36.10
CA LYS A 12 -72.03 -11.06 -37.06
C LYS A 12 -72.71 -9.74 -37.46
N SER A 13 -73.35 -9.79 -38.61
CA SER A 13 -74.22 -8.83 -39.32
C SER A 13 -75.51 -8.38 -38.60
N LYS A 14 -75.92 -7.13 -38.87
CA LYS A 14 -77.32 -6.63 -38.99
C LYS A 14 -77.27 -5.31 -39.79
N SER A 15 -77.48 -5.31 -41.11
CA SER A 15 -78.75 -5.12 -41.85
C SER A 15 -79.65 -3.97 -41.36
N THR A 16 -79.55 -2.80 -41.99
CA THR A 16 -80.67 -1.88 -42.21
C THR A 16 -80.44 -1.08 -43.50
N THR A 17 -80.79 -1.71 -44.62
CA THR A 17 -81.03 -1.03 -45.90
C THR A 17 -82.54 -1.10 -46.13
N ASP A 18 -83.32 -0.21 -45.53
CA ASP A 18 -84.74 -0.05 -45.91
C ASP A 18 -85.27 1.35 -45.56
N ALA A 19 -84.84 2.35 -46.32
CA ALA A 19 -85.48 3.67 -46.36
C ALA A 19 -85.60 4.25 -47.79
N ASN A 20 -85.10 3.54 -48.81
CA ASN A 20 -85.06 4.03 -50.20
C ASN A 20 -85.93 3.22 -51.19
N SER A 21 -86.79 2.32 -50.68
CA SER A 21 -87.73 1.50 -51.46
C SER A 21 -89.18 2.02 -51.40
N LYS A 22 -89.54 2.82 -50.37
CA LYS A 22 -90.91 3.30 -50.14
C LYS A 22 -91.31 4.56 -50.93
N TRP A 23 -90.35 5.37 -51.39
CA TRP A 23 -90.64 6.54 -52.24
C TRP A 23 -90.93 6.17 -53.71
N LYS A 24 -90.41 5.04 -54.20
CA LYS A 24 -90.61 4.59 -55.60
C LYS A 24 -91.95 3.89 -55.84
N LEU A 25 -92.62 3.38 -54.79
CA LEU A 25 -93.98 2.83 -54.86
C LEU A 25 -95.08 3.90 -54.71
N LEU A 26 -94.78 5.04 -54.08
CA LEU A 26 -95.70 6.18 -53.95
C LEU A 26 -95.81 7.04 -55.23
N LEU A 27 -94.74 7.09 -56.04
CA LEU A 27 -94.74 7.78 -57.34
C LEU A 27 -95.47 7.02 -58.47
N GLY A 28 -95.64 5.70 -58.35
CA GLY A 28 -96.39 4.89 -59.33
C GLY A 28 -97.92 4.94 -59.15
N LEU A 29 -98.41 5.19 -57.92
CA LEU A 29 -99.84 5.19 -57.61
C LEU A 29 -100.55 6.49 -58.04
N CYS A 30 -99.84 7.62 -58.07
CA CYS A 30 -100.39 8.92 -58.49
C CYS A 30 -100.56 9.06 -60.01
N ALA A 31 -99.84 8.28 -60.82
CA ALA A 31 -99.97 8.30 -62.28
C ALA A 31 -101.22 7.57 -62.80
N LEU A 32 -101.75 6.61 -62.04
CA LEU A 32 -102.96 5.85 -62.40
C LEU A 32 -104.28 6.56 -62.05
N VAL A 33 -104.27 7.46 -61.05
CA VAL A 33 -105.47 8.22 -60.61
C VAL A 33 -105.74 9.43 -61.52
N SER A 34 -104.73 9.94 -62.22
CA SER A 34 -104.87 11.09 -63.14
C SER A 34 -105.53 10.74 -64.48
N MET A 35 -105.41 9.49 -64.95
CA MET A 35 -105.97 9.05 -66.23
C MET A 35 -107.48 8.74 -66.15
N ALA A 36 -108.02 8.44 -64.96
CA ALA A 36 -109.43 8.16 -64.73
C ALA A 36 -110.32 9.42 -64.67
N CYS A 37 -109.78 10.57 -64.25
CA CYS A 37 -110.51 11.84 -64.22
C CYS A 37 -110.67 12.50 -65.61
N LEU A 38 -109.78 12.21 -66.55
CA LEU A 38 -109.86 12.72 -67.93
C LEU A 38 -110.89 11.96 -68.79
N PHE A 39 -111.17 10.70 -68.46
CA PHE A 39 -112.21 9.90 -69.13
C PHE A 39 -113.63 10.28 -68.67
N TRP A 40 -113.80 10.70 -67.42
CA TRP A 40 -115.11 11.12 -66.88
C TRP A 40 -115.52 12.54 -67.35
N LEU A 41 -114.56 13.44 -67.59
CA LEU A 41 -114.83 14.81 -68.03
C LEU A 41 -115.18 14.91 -69.54
N VAL A 42 -114.69 14.00 -70.37
CA VAL A 42 -114.98 13.95 -71.82
C VAL A 42 -116.34 13.29 -72.11
N ASN A 43 -116.84 12.44 -71.21
CA ASN A 43 -118.12 11.72 -71.38
C ASN A 43 -119.35 12.50 -70.89
N SER A 44 -119.18 13.67 -70.25
CA SER A 44 -120.29 14.45 -69.66
C SER A 44 -120.74 15.66 -70.52
N LEU A 45 -120.25 15.79 -71.76
CA LEU A 45 -120.54 16.94 -72.62
C LEU A 45 -121.22 16.60 -73.96
N SER A 46 -121.80 15.40 -74.09
CA SER A 46 -122.47 14.91 -75.31
C SER A 46 -124.01 14.84 -75.21
N SER A 47 -124.64 15.42 -74.19
CA SER A 47 -126.08 15.26 -73.98
C SER A 47 -126.80 16.53 -73.51
N VAL A 48 -126.72 17.64 -74.28
CA VAL A 48 -127.71 18.73 -74.19
C VAL A 48 -127.91 19.35 -75.59
N SER A 49 -128.54 18.58 -76.48
CA SER A 49 -129.05 19.03 -77.77
C SER A 49 -130.41 18.39 -77.99
N GLN A 50 -131.47 19.05 -77.53
CA GLN A 50 -132.82 19.12 -78.12
C GLN A 50 -133.83 19.52 -77.05
N TYR A 51 -134.11 20.82 -76.94
CA TYR A 51 -135.48 21.33 -76.77
C TYR A 51 -135.51 22.76 -77.33
N LEU A 52 -135.59 22.81 -78.67
CA LEU A 52 -136.48 23.67 -79.46
C LEU A 52 -137.79 23.99 -78.68
N THR A 53 -138.48 25.14 -78.72
CA THR A 53 -138.58 26.21 -79.72
C THR A 53 -139.52 27.31 -79.17
N ASN A 54 -139.36 28.53 -79.69
CA ASN A 54 -140.36 29.59 -79.92
C ASN A 54 -140.72 30.64 -78.82
N PHE A 55 -140.11 31.82 -79.05
CA PHE A 55 -140.78 33.10 -79.39
C PHE A 55 -141.24 34.07 -78.28
N ASN A 56 -140.30 34.95 -77.94
CA ASN A 56 -140.34 36.42 -78.03
C ASN A 56 -141.06 37.30 -76.96
N GLN A 57 -140.23 38.24 -76.44
CA GLN A 57 -140.47 39.54 -75.79
C GLN A 57 -141.36 39.59 -74.53
N SER A 58 -140.78 39.66 -73.33
CA SER A 58 -140.25 40.93 -72.80
C SER A 58 -139.08 40.71 -71.84
N VAL A 59 -137.87 40.74 -72.41
CA VAL A 59 -136.56 40.49 -71.80
C VAL A 59 -135.87 41.84 -71.57
N ILE A 60 -135.98 42.42 -70.36
CA ILE A 60 -135.09 43.53 -69.92
C ILE A 60 -134.70 43.42 -68.43
N LEU A 61 -135.47 42.75 -67.57
CA LEU A 61 -135.17 42.68 -66.12
C LEU A 61 -134.20 41.57 -65.65
N PRO A 62 -134.14 40.34 -66.24
CA PRO A 62 -133.23 39.29 -65.74
C PRO A 62 -131.78 39.41 -66.25
N VAL A 63 -131.53 40.17 -67.32
CA VAL A 63 -130.16 40.37 -67.87
C VAL A 63 -129.30 41.25 -66.95
N ILE A 64 -129.91 42.23 -66.26
CA ILE A 64 -129.19 43.11 -65.32
C ILE A 64 -128.74 42.34 -64.07
N VAL A 65 -129.53 41.39 -63.58
CA VAL A 65 -129.15 40.53 -62.44
C VAL A 65 -128.03 39.55 -62.83
N PHE A 66 -128.02 39.06 -64.07
CA PHE A 66 -126.96 38.18 -64.56
C PHE A 66 -125.64 38.93 -64.77
N VAL A 67 -125.66 40.17 -65.27
CA VAL A 67 -124.45 40.99 -65.43
C VAL A 67 -123.82 41.37 -64.08
N LEU A 68 -124.63 41.66 -63.05
CA LEU A 68 -124.13 41.90 -61.69
C LEU A 68 -123.60 40.61 -61.02
N GLY A 69 -124.22 39.45 -61.27
CA GLY A 69 -123.72 38.16 -60.79
C GLY A 69 -122.40 37.75 -61.43
N VAL A 70 -122.22 37.96 -62.73
CA VAL A 70 -120.98 37.64 -63.46
C VAL A 70 -119.84 38.59 -63.09
N LEU A 71 -120.12 39.88 -62.83
CA LEU A 71 -119.12 40.83 -62.32
C LEU A 71 -118.64 40.48 -60.91
N GLY A 72 -119.51 39.98 -60.03
CA GLY A 72 -119.13 39.50 -58.70
C GLY A 72 -118.23 38.27 -58.74
N ILE A 73 -118.50 37.32 -59.64
CA ILE A 73 -117.69 36.11 -59.80
C ILE A 73 -116.32 36.43 -60.43
N LEU A 74 -116.26 37.34 -61.41
CA LEU A 74 -114.99 37.81 -61.99
C LEU A 74 -114.13 38.58 -60.99
N PHE A 75 -114.73 39.37 -60.09
CA PHE A 75 -113.99 40.07 -59.03
C PHE A 75 -113.42 39.09 -57.99
N ALA A 76 -114.17 38.02 -57.64
CA ALA A 76 -113.68 36.96 -56.76
C ALA A 76 -112.54 36.14 -57.40
N LEU A 77 -112.62 35.85 -58.70
CA LEU A 77 -111.56 35.17 -59.46
C LEU A 77 -110.31 36.05 -59.61
N PHE A 78 -110.47 37.36 -59.79
CA PHE A 78 -109.35 38.30 -59.84
C PHE A 78 -108.63 38.43 -58.50
N GLN A 79 -109.36 38.46 -57.37
CA GLN A 79 -108.75 38.43 -56.03
C GLN A 79 -108.00 37.12 -55.76
N LEU A 80 -108.53 35.96 -56.17
CA LEU A 80 -107.86 34.66 -56.04
C LEU A 80 -106.59 34.54 -56.90
N LEU A 81 -106.59 35.10 -58.12
CA LEU A 81 -105.41 35.13 -58.98
C LEU A 81 -104.35 36.14 -58.48
N LYS A 82 -104.77 37.28 -57.92
CA LYS A 82 -103.85 38.26 -57.31
C LYS A 82 -103.21 37.74 -56.01
N GLN A 83 -103.94 36.93 -55.23
CA GLN A 83 -103.42 36.33 -54.00
C GLN A 83 -102.40 35.20 -54.24
N ARG A 84 -102.51 34.46 -55.35
CA ARG A 84 -101.52 33.43 -55.72
C ARG A 84 -100.21 34.00 -56.29
N GLY A 85 -100.25 35.14 -56.98
CA GLY A 85 -99.04 35.77 -57.56
C GLY A 85 -98.10 36.45 -56.55
N GLY A 86 -98.59 36.79 -55.35
CA GLY A 86 -97.81 37.47 -54.30
C GLY A 86 -96.99 36.55 -53.41
N SER A 87 -97.48 35.33 -53.12
CA SER A 87 -96.82 34.41 -52.19
C SER A 87 -95.61 33.68 -52.80
N GLU A 88 -95.62 33.40 -54.11
CA GLU A 88 -94.48 32.77 -54.79
C GLU A 88 -93.29 33.73 -54.93
N ARG A 89 -93.54 35.03 -55.18
CA ARG A 89 -92.47 36.02 -55.25
C ARG A 89 -91.76 36.22 -53.91
N LEU A 90 -92.50 36.17 -52.81
CA LEU A 90 -91.95 36.38 -51.46
C LEU A 90 -91.17 35.16 -50.94
N LEU A 91 -91.54 33.94 -51.35
CA LEU A 91 -90.77 32.73 -51.05
C LEU A 91 -89.46 32.68 -51.85
N ILE A 92 -89.49 32.99 -53.15
CA ILE A 92 -88.28 33.08 -53.98
C ILE A 92 -87.36 34.21 -53.51
N GLU A 93 -87.92 35.36 -53.12
CA GLU A 93 -87.15 36.47 -52.54
C GLU A 93 -86.55 36.10 -51.17
N LYS A 94 -87.29 35.40 -50.29
CA LYS A 94 -86.74 34.90 -49.02
C LYS A 94 -85.67 33.82 -49.22
N GLU A 95 -85.84 32.93 -50.19
CA GLU A 95 -84.89 31.85 -50.46
C GLU A 95 -83.63 32.36 -51.14
N THR A 96 -83.75 33.39 -52.01
CA THR A 96 -82.59 34.10 -52.58
C THR A 96 -81.86 34.97 -51.55
N LEU A 97 -82.58 35.61 -50.61
CA LEU A 97 -81.95 36.33 -49.51
C LEU A 97 -81.24 35.37 -48.54
N ARG A 98 -81.83 34.22 -48.22
CA ARG A 98 -81.17 33.17 -47.41
C ARG A 98 -79.94 32.63 -48.09
N ARG A 99 -80.00 32.31 -49.39
CA ARG A 99 -78.81 31.86 -50.14
C ARG A 99 -77.74 32.95 -50.24
N ARG A 100 -78.12 34.23 -50.31
CA ARG A 100 -77.15 35.35 -50.23
C ARG A 100 -76.55 35.47 -48.84
N GLN A 101 -77.34 35.39 -47.78
CA GLN A 101 -76.86 35.44 -46.39
C GLN A 101 -75.99 34.22 -46.04
N GLU A 102 -76.34 33.03 -46.52
CA GLU A 102 -75.54 31.82 -46.37
C GLU A 102 -74.25 31.91 -47.19
N ALA A 103 -74.30 32.41 -48.44
CA ALA A 103 -73.10 32.61 -49.26
C ALA A 103 -72.20 33.75 -48.74
N GLU A 104 -72.77 34.83 -48.18
CA GLU A 104 -72.02 35.91 -47.53
C GLU A 104 -71.37 35.40 -46.24
N ALA A 105 -72.10 34.65 -45.39
CA ALA A 105 -71.55 34.05 -44.18
C ALA A 105 -70.51 32.95 -44.48
N GLU A 106 -70.68 32.18 -45.56
CA GLU A 106 -69.71 31.19 -46.02
C GLU A 106 -68.47 31.86 -46.64
N SER A 107 -68.64 32.95 -47.40
CA SER A 107 -67.54 33.77 -47.90
C SER A 107 -66.78 34.47 -46.78
N GLU A 108 -67.48 34.93 -45.73
CA GLU A 108 -66.86 35.58 -44.57
C GLU A 108 -66.11 34.56 -43.71
N ARG A 109 -66.64 33.34 -43.51
CA ARG A 109 -65.92 32.23 -42.89
C ARG A 109 -64.72 31.77 -43.71
N ALA A 110 -64.87 31.64 -45.03
CA ALA A 110 -63.77 31.27 -45.92
C ALA A 110 -62.66 32.32 -45.89
N ARG A 111 -63.03 33.60 -45.82
CA ARG A 111 -62.08 34.71 -45.69
C ARG A 111 -61.41 34.73 -44.30
N GLN A 112 -62.14 34.47 -43.22
CA GLN A 112 -61.58 34.31 -41.88
C GLN A 112 -60.59 33.14 -41.80
N ILE A 113 -60.95 31.98 -42.36
CA ILE A 113 -60.08 30.79 -42.43
C ILE A 113 -58.83 31.09 -43.29
N GLN A 114 -58.99 31.83 -44.39
CA GLN A 114 -57.87 32.23 -45.24
C GLN A 114 -56.94 33.22 -44.53
N GLU A 115 -57.48 34.23 -43.87
CA GLU A 115 -56.71 35.21 -43.09
C GLU A 115 -56.02 34.54 -41.89
N GLU A 116 -56.67 33.57 -41.23
CA GLU A 116 -56.08 32.75 -40.17
C GLU A 116 -54.97 31.84 -40.70
N ASN A 117 -55.17 31.19 -41.86
CA ASN A 117 -54.13 30.40 -42.51
C ASN A 117 -52.93 31.24 -42.97
N GLU A 118 -53.16 32.44 -43.49
CA GLU A 118 -52.08 33.37 -43.86
C GLU A 118 -51.31 33.83 -42.63
N ARG A 119 -52.01 34.16 -41.52
CA ARG A 119 -51.36 34.46 -40.23
C ARG A 119 -50.56 33.29 -39.70
N ASN A 120 -51.11 32.07 -39.76
CA ASN A 120 -50.43 30.86 -39.34
C ASN A 120 -49.19 30.57 -40.22
N GLN A 121 -49.28 30.76 -41.54
CA GLN A 121 -48.12 30.61 -42.43
C GLN A 121 -47.02 31.63 -42.14
N ILE A 122 -47.38 32.89 -41.88
CA ILE A 122 -46.42 33.94 -41.51
C ILE A 122 -45.78 33.61 -40.15
N ALA A 123 -46.57 33.18 -39.17
CA ALA A 123 -46.06 32.76 -37.85
C ALA A 123 -45.09 31.56 -37.97
N ILE A 124 -45.42 30.56 -38.80
CA ILE A 124 -44.54 29.42 -39.07
C ILE A 124 -43.25 29.85 -39.77
N LEU A 125 -43.31 30.72 -40.79
CA LEU A 125 -42.12 31.19 -41.49
C LEU A 125 -41.21 32.02 -40.59
N ARG A 126 -41.79 32.85 -39.72
CA ARG A 126 -41.04 33.60 -38.72
C ARG A 126 -40.36 32.67 -37.72
N LEU A 127 -41.08 31.66 -37.21
CA LEU A 127 -40.49 30.67 -36.32
C LEU A 127 -39.36 29.89 -37.01
N LEU A 128 -39.54 29.49 -38.28
CA LEU A 128 -38.49 28.80 -39.04
C LEU A 128 -37.24 29.67 -39.26
N ASP A 129 -37.42 30.98 -39.47
CA ASP A 129 -36.34 31.96 -39.59
C ASP A 129 -35.60 32.14 -38.25
N GLU A 130 -36.35 32.31 -37.15
CA GLU A 130 -35.79 32.41 -35.79
C GLU A 130 -35.08 31.12 -35.32
N LEU A 131 -35.44 29.95 -35.90
CA LEU A 131 -34.79 28.67 -35.65
C LEU A 131 -33.68 28.32 -36.65
N GLY A 132 -33.44 29.16 -37.66
CA GLY A 132 -32.42 28.91 -38.68
C GLY A 132 -31.02 28.82 -38.07
N ASP A 133 -30.68 29.78 -37.21
CA ASP A 133 -29.38 29.86 -36.54
C ASP A 133 -29.18 28.73 -35.51
N LEU A 134 -30.27 28.19 -34.94
CA LEU A 134 -30.20 27.02 -34.05
C LEU A 134 -29.67 25.77 -34.78
N ALA A 135 -29.99 25.62 -36.08
CA ALA A 135 -29.49 24.50 -36.88
C ALA A 135 -27.97 24.54 -37.10
N ASP A 136 -27.38 25.74 -37.04
CA ASP A 136 -25.93 25.97 -37.10
C ASP A 136 -25.25 25.89 -35.72
N GLY A 137 -26.00 25.51 -34.67
CA GLY A 137 -25.50 25.35 -33.31
C GLY A 137 -25.53 26.64 -32.47
N ASP A 138 -26.17 27.71 -32.93
CA ASP A 138 -26.30 28.92 -32.14
C ASP A 138 -27.34 28.75 -31.03
N LEU A 139 -26.89 28.54 -29.79
CA LEU A 139 -27.75 28.42 -28.61
C LEU A 139 -27.97 29.78 -27.93
N THR A 140 -27.52 30.89 -28.51
CA THR A 140 -27.78 32.25 -27.99
C THR A 140 -29.13 32.80 -28.44
N VAL A 141 -29.72 32.19 -29.48
CA VAL A 141 -31.00 32.60 -30.05
C VAL A 141 -32.18 32.19 -29.16
N ASN A 142 -33.24 32.99 -29.19
CA ASN A 142 -34.51 32.68 -28.54
C ASN A 142 -35.64 32.96 -29.53
N ALA A 143 -36.53 32.00 -29.72
CA ALA A 143 -37.74 32.17 -30.51
C ALA A 143 -38.72 33.10 -29.78
N THR A 144 -39.37 34.00 -30.50
CA THR A 144 -40.32 34.94 -29.93
C THR A 144 -41.61 34.21 -29.53
N VAL A 145 -41.94 34.20 -28.23
CA VAL A 145 -43.21 33.64 -27.75
C VAL A 145 -44.34 34.65 -27.99
N SER A 146 -45.20 34.36 -28.96
CA SER A 146 -46.40 35.15 -29.30
C SER A 146 -47.68 34.45 -28.84
N GLU A 147 -48.82 35.16 -28.85
CA GLU A 147 -50.15 34.58 -28.56
C GLU A 147 -50.73 33.78 -29.75
N ASP A 148 -49.99 33.66 -30.85
CA ASP A 148 -50.45 32.93 -32.04
C ASP A 148 -50.26 31.42 -31.91
N PHE A 149 -50.68 30.68 -32.94
CA PHE A 149 -50.64 29.22 -32.99
C PHE A 149 -49.23 28.62 -32.75
N THR A 150 -48.17 29.39 -33.03
CA THR A 150 -46.78 28.93 -32.89
C THR A 150 -46.15 29.23 -31.52
N GLY A 151 -46.79 30.05 -30.69
CA GLY A 151 -46.24 30.47 -29.40
C GLY A 151 -45.87 29.32 -28.45
N ALA A 152 -46.72 28.30 -28.34
CA ALA A 152 -46.44 27.11 -27.52
C ALA A 152 -45.27 26.26 -28.06
N ILE A 153 -45.04 26.29 -29.38
CA ILE A 153 -43.91 25.63 -30.03
C ILE A 153 -42.63 26.43 -29.75
N ALA A 154 -42.67 27.75 -29.91
CA ALA A 154 -41.56 28.65 -29.58
C ALA A 154 -41.12 28.49 -28.12
N ASP A 155 -42.08 28.42 -27.18
CA ASP A 155 -41.81 28.19 -25.75
C ASP A 155 -41.14 26.83 -25.49
N SER A 156 -41.65 25.76 -26.11
CA SER A 156 -41.06 24.40 -25.99
C SER A 156 -39.65 24.33 -26.60
N VAL A 157 -39.41 25.05 -27.70
CA VAL A 157 -38.09 25.11 -28.33
C VAL A 157 -37.12 25.93 -27.48
N ASN A 158 -37.53 27.07 -26.93
CA ASN A 158 -36.71 27.84 -26.00
C ASN A 158 -36.32 27.01 -24.76
N PHE A 159 -37.25 26.22 -24.21
CA PHE A 159 -36.92 25.29 -23.13
C PHE A 159 -35.87 24.25 -23.57
N ALA A 160 -35.98 23.71 -24.79
CA ALA A 160 -34.98 22.78 -25.31
C ALA A 160 -33.61 23.45 -25.54
N ILE A 161 -33.58 24.70 -26.01
CA ILE A 161 -32.36 25.50 -26.17
C ILE A 161 -31.69 25.72 -24.81
N ASP A 162 -32.46 26.07 -23.78
CA ASP A 162 -31.95 26.25 -22.41
C ASP A 162 -31.34 24.94 -21.85
N GLN A 163 -32.04 23.82 -22.02
CA GLN A 163 -31.51 22.51 -21.60
C GLN A 163 -30.25 22.09 -22.38
N LEU A 164 -30.19 22.40 -23.68
CA LEU A 164 -28.98 22.15 -24.49
C LEU A 164 -27.83 23.07 -24.06
N ARG A 165 -28.11 24.34 -23.73
CA ARG A 165 -27.12 25.29 -23.24
C ARG A 165 -26.51 24.81 -21.93
N GLN A 166 -27.35 24.42 -20.98
CA GLN A 166 -26.91 23.84 -19.71
C GLN A 166 -26.09 22.56 -19.91
N LEU A 167 -26.49 21.69 -20.84
CA LEU A 167 -25.73 20.49 -21.16
C LEU A 167 -24.34 20.82 -21.75
N VAL A 168 -24.25 21.77 -22.68
CA VAL A 168 -22.98 22.21 -23.28
C VAL A 168 -22.06 22.83 -22.21
N LEU A 169 -22.59 23.67 -21.33
CA LEU A 169 -21.84 24.24 -20.19
C LEU A 169 -21.27 23.14 -19.29
N VAL A 170 -22.11 22.20 -18.86
CA VAL A 170 -21.69 21.07 -18.02
C VAL A 170 -20.64 20.20 -18.73
N ILE A 171 -20.78 19.96 -20.04
CA ILE A 171 -19.78 19.19 -20.80
C ILE A 171 -18.46 19.95 -20.86
N ASN A 172 -18.46 21.25 -21.13
CA ASN A 172 -17.23 22.05 -21.19
C ASN A 172 -16.52 22.10 -19.84
N SER A 173 -17.25 22.39 -18.77
CA SER A 173 -16.76 22.40 -17.38
C SER A 173 -16.22 21.02 -16.97
N THR A 174 -16.92 19.94 -17.30
CA THR A 174 -16.45 18.57 -17.02
C THR A 174 -15.20 18.21 -17.83
N ALA A 175 -15.14 18.57 -19.11
CA ALA A 175 -13.98 18.32 -19.96
C ALA A 175 -12.74 19.06 -19.45
N ASP A 176 -12.90 20.33 -19.04
CA ASP A 176 -11.81 21.12 -18.45
C ASP A 176 -11.31 20.49 -17.13
N ARG A 177 -12.22 20.11 -16.23
CA ARG A 177 -11.87 19.39 -14.99
C ARG A 177 -11.13 18.08 -15.25
N VAL A 178 -11.57 17.30 -16.25
CA VAL A 178 -10.88 16.05 -16.65
C VAL A 178 -9.50 16.35 -17.21
N SER A 179 -9.34 17.41 -18.01
CA SER A 179 -8.05 17.82 -18.56
C SER A 179 -7.07 18.20 -17.45
N GLN A 180 -7.46 19.09 -16.53
CA GLN A 180 -6.62 19.51 -15.40
C GLN A 180 -6.26 18.33 -14.49
N SER A 181 -7.22 17.46 -14.16
CA SER A 181 -6.97 16.26 -13.35
C SER A 181 -6.05 15.27 -14.05
N SER A 182 -6.15 15.15 -15.37
CA SER A 182 -5.26 14.33 -16.19
C SER A 182 -3.84 14.90 -16.16
N GLU A 183 -3.64 16.20 -16.40
CA GLU A 183 -2.32 16.82 -16.33
C GLU A 183 -1.66 16.62 -14.95
N GLN A 184 -2.40 16.81 -13.86
CA GLN A 184 -1.90 16.56 -12.51
C GLN A 184 -1.51 15.09 -12.31
N THR A 185 -2.35 14.15 -12.75
CA THR A 185 -2.09 12.72 -12.60
C THR A 185 -0.91 12.27 -13.47
N GLN A 186 -0.75 12.85 -14.65
CA GLN A 186 0.39 12.66 -15.54
C GLN A 186 1.70 13.05 -14.85
N MET A 187 1.75 14.24 -14.25
CA MET A 187 2.92 14.73 -13.52
C MET A 187 3.27 13.80 -12.36
N ASN A 188 2.28 13.43 -11.55
CA ASN A 188 2.48 12.52 -10.42
C ASN A 188 3.01 11.14 -10.87
N ALA A 189 2.51 10.63 -12.00
CA ALA A 189 2.96 9.36 -12.56
C ALA A 189 4.41 9.42 -13.06
N VAL A 190 4.82 10.53 -13.69
CA VAL A 190 6.22 10.73 -14.11
C VAL A 190 7.13 10.86 -12.88
N GLU A 191 6.75 11.66 -11.89
CA GLU A 191 7.51 11.83 -10.64
C GLU A 191 7.67 10.49 -9.91
N LEU A 192 6.62 9.66 -9.85
CA LEU A 192 6.69 8.33 -9.26
C LEU A 192 7.63 7.38 -10.02
N ALA A 193 7.70 7.50 -11.35
CA ALA A 193 8.64 6.73 -12.16
C ALA A 193 10.10 7.15 -11.89
N GLU A 194 10.36 8.46 -11.78
CA GLU A 194 11.68 9.00 -11.43
C GLU A 194 12.11 8.61 -10.01
N ALA A 195 11.19 8.71 -9.04
CA ALA A 195 11.44 8.28 -7.66
C ALA A 195 11.74 6.76 -7.58
N SER A 196 11.07 5.96 -8.40
CA SER A 196 11.33 4.52 -8.51
C SER A 196 12.74 4.23 -9.08
N GLU A 197 13.19 5.01 -10.06
CA GLU A 197 14.56 4.88 -10.60
C GLU A 197 15.61 5.23 -9.53
N HIS A 198 15.40 6.31 -8.75
CA HIS A 198 16.27 6.63 -7.63
C HIS A 198 16.27 5.53 -6.57
N GLN A 199 15.10 4.96 -6.26
CA GLN A 199 14.98 3.83 -5.33
C GLN A 199 15.77 2.61 -5.81
N ALA A 200 15.76 2.31 -7.12
CA ALA A 200 16.55 1.23 -7.70
C ALA A 200 18.07 1.41 -7.49
N GLN A 201 18.57 2.65 -7.58
CA GLN A 201 19.98 2.96 -7.33
C GLN A 201 20.36 2.73 -5.85
N GLU A 202 19.50 3.14 -4.92
CA GLU A 202 19.70 2.89 -3.49
C GLU A 202 19.68 1.39 -3.17
N ILE A 203 18.77 0.62 -3.78
CA ILE A 203 18.71 -0.84 -3.62
C ILE A 203 20.00 -1.50 -4.12
N ALA A 204 20.57 -1.03 -5.23
CA ALA A 204 21.85 -1.52 -5.73
C ALA A 204 23.00 -1.21 -4.74
N GLY A 205 23.01 -0.02 -4.14
CA GLY A 205 23.97 0.36 -3.10
C GLY A 205 23.86 -0.52 -1.85
N VAL A 206 22.65 -0.74 -1.36
CA VAL A 206 22.38 -1.64 -0.21
C VAL A 206 22.81 -3.08 -0.53
N SER A 207 22.51 -3.57 -1.74
CA SER A 207 22.91 -4.91 -2.19
C SER A 207 24.42 -5.09 -2.21
N ALA A 208 25.16 -4.07 -2.66
CA ALA A 208 26.63 -4.09 -2.62
C ALA A 208 27.16 -4.14 -1.18
N ALA A 209 26.60 -3.34 -0.27
CA ALA A 209 26.97 -3.33 1.14
C ALA A 209 26.68 -4.67 1.84
N ILE A 210 25.60 -5.36 1.49
CA ILE A 210 25.29 -6.71 2.00
C ILE A 210 26.32 -7.74 1.51
N ASN A 211 26.78 -7.60 0.26
CA ASN A 211 27.84 -8.47 -0.27
C ASN A 211 29.16 -8.27 0.48
N GLU A 212 29.55 -7.02 0.74
CA GLU A 212 30.72 -6.70 1.55
C GLU A 212 30.57 -7.23 2.99
N MET A 213 29.38 -7.09 3.57
CA MET A 213 29.05 -7.65 4.89
C MET A 213 29.24 -9.17 4.91
N THR A 214 28.83 -9.87 3.86
CA THR A 214 28.99 -11.33 3.74
C THR A 214 30.47 -11.73 3.73
N VAL A 215 31.32 -11.01 2.99
CA VAL A 215 32.77 -11.22 2.98
C VAL A 215 33.37 -10.98 4.37
N SER A 216 32.95 -9.91 5.04
CA SER A 216 33.41 -9.58 6.40
C SER A 216 33.02 -10.66 7.41
N ILE A 217 31.78 -11.18 7.32
CA ILE A 217 31.30 -12.27 8.19
C ILE A 217 32.12 -13.55 7.97
N ASP A 218 32.44 -13.90 6.73
CA ASP A 218 33.30 -15.06 6.43
C ASP A 218 34.70 -14.89 7.03
N GLN A 219 35.27 -13.69 6.94
CA GLN A 219 36.55 -13.38 7.56
C GLN A 219 36.51 -13.46 9.10
N VAL A 220 35.42 -12.99 9.74
CA VAL A 220 35.21 -13.14 11.19
C VAL A 220 35.12 -14.62 11.57
N SER A 221 34.39 -15.43 10.80
CA SER A 221 34.28 -16.87 11.03
C SER A 221 35.63 -17.59 10.94
N ASN A 222 36.42 -17.27 9.90
CA ASN A 222 37.77 -17.81 9.73
C ASN A 222 38.70 -17.40 10.88
N ASN A 223 38.70 -16.12 11.27
CA ASN A 223 39.48 -15.62 12.40
C ASN A 223 39.09 -16.26 13.72
N ALA A 224 37.79 -16.52 13.93
CA ALA A 224 37.30 -17.25 15.10
C ALA A 224 37.85 -18.70 15.09
N SER A 225 37.75 -19.42 13.99
CA SER A 225 38.28 -20.79 13.87
C SER A 225 39.79 -20.87 14.16
N GLU A 226 40.57 -19.94 13.61
CA GLU A 226 42.02 -19.85 13.89
C GLU A 226 42.28 -19.54 15.37
N SER A 227 41.55 -18.58 15.94
CA SER A 227 41.69 -18.19 17.35
C SER A 227 41.36 -19.35 18.29
N ALA A 228 40.34 -20.17 17.98
CA ALA A 228 39.98 -21.36 18.75
C ALA A 228 41.13 -22.38 18.75
N THR A 229 41.75 -22.58 17.59
CA THR A 229 42.92 -23.46 17.44
C THR A 229 44.09 -22.95 18.29
N VAL A 230 44.35 -21.63 18.28
CA VAL A 230 45.39 -21.03 19.12
C VAL A 230 45.09 -21.19 20.61
N ALA A 231 43.84 -20.97 21.04
CA ALA A 231 43.41 -21.16 22.42
C ALA A 231 43.60 -22.62 22.90
N GLN A 232 43.21 -23.60 22.08
CA GLN A 232 43.44 -25.02 22.36
C GLN A 232 44.94 -25.35 22.46
N ARG A 233 45.77 -24.75 21.60
CA ARG A 233 47.23 -24.92 21.68
C ARG A 233 47.79 -24.34 22.98
N SER A 234 47.28 -23.18 23.43
CA SER A 234 47.66 -22.58 24.72
C SER A 234 47.31 -23.48 25.90
N VAL A 235 46.14 -24.13 25.89
CA VAL A 235 45.75 -25.14 26.89
C VAL A 235 46.78 -26.28 26.95
N ALA A 236 47.17 -26.82 25.79
CA ALA A 236 48.16 -27.91 25.74
C ALA A 236 49.54 -27.46 26.25
N ILE A 237 49.98 -26.24 25.93
CA ILE A 237 51.25 -25.68 26.40
C ILE A 237 51.20 -25.47 27.92
N ALA A 238 50.12 -24.91 28.45
CA ALA A 238 49.94 -24.68 29.88
C ALA A 238 49.96 -26.01 30.67
N TYR A 239 49.25 -27.02 30.17
CA TYR A 239 49.22 -28.36 30.76
C TYR A 239 50.61 -29.00 30.82
N ASN A 240 51.35 -28.98 29.70
CA ASN A 240 52.72 -29.51 29.67
C ASN A 240 53.66 -28.70 30.59
N GLY A 241 53.49 -27.38 30.65
CA GLY A 241 54.23 -26.51 31.56
C GLY A 241 53.98 -26.88 33.03
N ALA A 242 52.71 -27.12 33.40
CA ALA A 242 52.33 -27.49 34.75
C ALA A 242 52.95 -28.84 35.15
N GLU A 243 53.02 -29.81 34.22
CA GLU A 243 53.70 -31.09 34.46
C GLU A 243 55.21 -30.91 34.71
N VAL A 244 55.88 -30.05 33.91
CA VAL A 244 57.31 -29.73 34.10
C VAL A 244 57.56 -29.07 35.46
N VAL A 245 56.69 -28.14 35.86
CA VAL A 245 56.75 -27.50 37.18
C VAL A 245 56.56 -28.52 38.29
N GLN A 246 55.59 -29.42 38.17
CA GLN A 246 55.32 -30.46 39.15
C GLN A 246 56.54 -31.37 39.35
N ARG A 247 57.18 -31.82 38.26
CA ARG A 247 58.43 -32.57 38.32
C ARG A 247 59.57 -31.78 38.97
N SER A 248 59.60 -30.46 38.79
CA SER A 248 60.60 -29.59 39.41
C SER A 248 60.40 -29.47 40.92
N ILE A 249 59.14 -29.40 41.39
CA ILE A 249 58.79 -29.43 42.82
C ILE A 249 59.20 -30.77 43.44
N GLU A 250 58.94 -31.89 42.76
CA GLU A 250 59.40 -33.22 43.20
C GLU A 250 60.93 -33.27 43.31
N GLY A 251 61.65 -32.75 42.31
CA GLY A 251 63.11 -32.63 42.35
C GLY A 251 63.63 -31.82 43.55
N MET A 252 62.98 -30.70 43.87
CA MET A 252 63.34 -29.89 45.05
C MET A 252 63.09 -30.63 46.37
N ASN A 253 62.02 -31.42 46.47
CA ASN A 253 61.78 -32.27 47.64
C ASN A 253 62.88 -33.33 47.82
N VAL A 254 63.30 -33.99 46.73
CA VAL A 254 64.42 -34.94 46.77
C VAL A 254 65.72 -34.27 47.22
N ILE A 255 66.03 -33.08 46.69
CA ILE A 255 67.21 -32.31 47.11
C ILE A 255 67.14 -31.95 48.60
N ARG A 256 65.99 -31.48 49.08
CA ARG A 256 65.78 -31.16 50.50
C ARG A 256 66.05 -32.37 51.38
N ASP A 257 65.51 -33.52 51.03
CA ASP A 257 65.65 -34.75 51.83
C ASP A 257 67.12 -35.22 51.84
N GLN A 258 67.83 -35.11 50.71
CA GLN A 258 69.27 -35.39 50.61
C GLN A 258 70.14 -34.44 51.45
N ILE A 259 69.80 -33.14 51.48
CA ILE A 259 70.49 -32.16 52.34
C ILE A 259 70.28 -32.50 53.82
N GLN A 260 69.05 -32.85 54.22
CA GLN A 260 68.76 -33.25 55.60
C GLN A 260 69.53 -34.51 56.01
N GLU A 261 69.64 -35.51 55.13
CA GLU A 261 70.44 -36.70 55.41
C GLU A 261 71.93 -36.36 55.54
N THR A 262 72.45 -35.49 54.66
CA THR A 262 73.85 -35.07 54.71
C THR A 262 74.15 -34.26 55.97
N SER A 263 73.23 -33.38 56.39
CA SER A 263 73.33 -32.62 57.63
C SER A 263 73.41 -33.53 58.86
N LYS A 264 72.58 -34.60 58.91
CA LYS A 264 72.68 -35.63 59.96
C LYS A 264 74.02 -36.34 59.98
N ARG A 265 74.61 -36.63 58.81
CA ARG A 265 75.94 -37.27 58.71
C ARG A 265 77.04 -36.34 59.20
N ILE A 266 77.03 -35.06 58.82
CA ILE A 266 78.00 -34.06 59.28
C ILE A 266 77.87 -33.81 60.79
N LYS A 267 76.64 -33.73 61.31
CA LYS A 267 76.42 -33.56 62.75
C LYS A 267 77.04 -34.70 63.57
N ARG A 268 76.85 -35.94 63.13
CA ARG A 268 77.53 -37.12 63.74
C ARG A 268 79.06 -37.04 63.62
N LEU A 269 79.58 -36.54 62.51
CA LEU A 269 81.04 -36.30 62.37
C LEU A 269 81.54 -35.24 63.35
N GLY A 270 80.78 -34.18 63.58
CA GLY A 270 81.06 -33.17 64.61
C GLY A 270 81.07 -33.77 66.02
N GLU A 271 80.07 -34.61 66.36
CA GLU A 271 80.00 -35.35 67.63
C GLU A 271 81.22 -36.28 67.81
N SER A 272 81.57 -37.08 66.80
CA SER A 272 82.77 -37.93 66.85
C SER A 272 84.07 -37.12 66.95
N SER A 273 84.14 -35.95 66.33
CA SER A 273 85.31 -35.06 66.43
C SER A 273 85.44 -34.44 67.82
N GLN A 274 84.31 -34.21 68.51
CA GLN A 274 84.31 -33.78 69.91
C GLN A 274 84.86 -34.89 70.81
N GLU A 275 84.39 -36.13 70.66
CA GLU A 275 84.92 -37.28 71.41
C GLU A 275 86.43 -37.47 71.20
N ILE A 276 86.92 -37.33 69.96
CA ILE A 276 88.36 -37.38 69.66
C ILE A 276 89.09 -36.22 70.37
N GLY A 277 88.52 -35.02 70.39
CA GLY A 277 89.10 -33.87 71.08
C GLY A 277 89.28 -34.13 72.59
N ASP A 278 88.27 -34.71 73.23
CA ASP A 278 88.31 -35.07 74.65
C ASP A 278 89.39 -36.13 74.94
N ILE A 279 89.53 -37.14 74.05
CA ILE A 279 90.59 -38.16 74.15
C ILE A 279 91.97 -37.53 73.97
N VAL A 280 92.15 -36.64 72.99
CA VAL A 280 93.43 -35.96 72.74
C VAL A 280 93.83 -35.08 73.92
N GLY A 281 92.87 -34.40 74.56
CA GLY A 281 93.09 -33.67 75.81
C GLY A 281 93.59 -34.58 76.93
N LEU A 282 92.93 -35.72 77.14
CA LEU A 282 93.38 -36.71 78.13
C LEU A 282 94.79 -37.25 77.83
N ILE A 283 95.13 -37.53 76.57
CA ILE A 283 96.48 -38.00 76.21
C ILE A 283 97.51 -36.90 76.49
N ASN A 284 97.18 -35.63 76.23
CA ASN A 284 98.06 -34.53 76.57
C ASN A 284 98.31 -34.44 78.08
N ASP A 285 97.26 -34.58 78.90
CA ASP A 285 97.39 -34.62 80.36
C ASP A 285 98.26 -35.79 80.84
N ILE A 286 98.12 -36.97 80.22
CA ILE A 286 98.96 -38.14 80.50
C ILE A 286 100.41 -37.87 80.10
N ALA A 287 100.66 -37.24 78.95
CA ALA A 287 101.99 -36.89 78.49
C ALA A 287 102.66 -35.89 79.45
N ASP A 288 101.94 -34.86 79.90
CA ASP A 288 102.42 -33.89 80.89
C ASP A 288 102.70 -34.56 82.25
N GLN A 289 101.83 -35.45 82.73
CA GLN A 289 102.09 -36.24 83.94
C GLN A 289 103.32 -37.14 83.80
N THR A 290 103.48 -37.79 82.63
CA THR A 290 104.63 -38.65 82.33
C THR A 290 105.92 -37.84 82.29
N ASN A 291 105.88 -36.62 81.74
CA ASN A 291 107.00 -35.69 81.72
C ASN A 291 107.44 -35.30 83.14
N VAL A 292 106.48 -34.98 84.02
CA VAL A 292 106.74 -34.67 85.44
C VAL A 292 107.30 -35.89 86.20
N LEU A 293 106.74 -37.09 85.96
CA LEU A 293 107.23 -38.33 86.55
C LEU A 293 108.66 -38.65 86.09
N ALA A 294 108.96 -38.48 84.81
CA ALA A 294 110.28 -38.69 84.22
C ALA A 294 111.31 -37.71 84.80
N LEU A 295 110.95 -36.43 84.92
CA LEU A 295 111.81 -35.42 85.55
C LEU A 295 112.10 -35.75 87.01
N ASN A 296 111.09 -36.16 87.79
CA ASN A 296 111.28 -36.59 89.17
C ASN A 296 112.18 -37.83 89.26
N ALA A 297 112.04 -38.78 88.34
CA ALA A 297 112.90 -39.96 88.24
C ALA A 297 114.35 -39.59 87.87
N ALA A 298 114.56 -38.66 86.94
CA ALA A 298 115.88 -38.16 86.56
C ALA A 298 116.58 -37.46 87.74
N ILE A 299 115.85 -36.63 88.51
CA ILE A 299 116.36 -35.99 89.75
C ILE A 299 116.80 -37.05 90.76
N GLN A 300 115.95 -38.05 91.05
CA GLN A 300 116.28 -39.12 91.99
C GLN A 300 117.45 -40.00 91.52
N ALA A 301 117.53 -40.29 90.22
CA ALA A 301 118.64 -41.02 89.63
C ALA A 301 119.96 -40.24 89.72
N SER A 302 119.91 -38.91 89.53
CA SER A 302 121.06 -38.02 89.72
C SER A 302 121.50 -37.92 91.19
N MET A 303 120.55 -37.99 92.14
CA MET A 303 120.84 -38.06 93.58
C MET A 303 121.53 -39.36 94.01
N ALA A 304 121.30 -40.48 93.30
CA ALA A 304 121.90 -41.78 93.59
C ALA A 304 123.35 -41.94 93.07
N GLY A 305 123.90 -40.94 92.37
CA GLY A 305 125.28 -40.94 91.88
C GLY A 305 125.58 -42.03 90.84
N GLU A 306 126.73 -42.70 90.94
CA GLU A 306 127.15 -43.77 90.00
C GLU A 306 126.15 -44.94 89.89
N ALA A 307 125.45 -45.27 90.99
CA ALA A 307 124.45 -46.36 90.99
C ALA A 307 123.16 -46.02 90.21
N GLY A 308 122.84 -44.72 90.07
CA GLY A 308 121.63 -44.24 89.39
C GLY A 308 121.81 -43.96 87.89
N ARG A 309 123.03 -44.07 87.37
CA ARG A 309 123.38 -43.62 86.01
C ARG A 309 122.58 -44.30 84.89
N GLY A 310 122.30 -45.60 85.04
CA GLY A 310 121.44 -46.33 84.09
C GLY A 310 119.97 -45.90 84.16
N PHE A 311 119.46 -45.58 85.35
CA PHE A 311 118.11 -45.07 85.55
C PHE A 311 117.94 -43.64 85.03
N ALA A 312 118.98 -42.80 85.14
CA ALA A 312 118.96 -41.43 84.64
C ALA A 312 118.77 -41.38 83.11
N VAL A 313 119.47 -42.27 82.37
CA VAL A 313 119.33 -42.36 80.91
C VAL A 313 117.92 -42.79 80.49
N VAL A 314 117.32 -43.73 81.22
CA VAL A 314 115.93 -44.15 80.96
C VAL A 314 114.96 -43.02 81.27
N ALA A 315 115.15 -42.30 82.38
CA ALA A 315 114.31 -41.16 82.74
C ALA A 315 114.36 -40.03 81.70
N ASP A 316 115.55 -39.66 81.19
CA ASP A 316 115.72 -38.69 80.11
C ASP A 316 115.00 -39.13 78.82
N GLU A 317 115.09 -40.42 78.44
CA GLU A 317 114.42 -40.92 77.23
C GLU A 317 112.88 -40.96 77.40
N VAL A 318 112.38 -41.27 78.60
CA VAL A 318 110.93 -41.19 78.91
C VAL A 318 110.47 -39.73 78.88
N GLN A 319 111.26 -38.79 79.40
CA GLN A 319 110.96 -37.36 79.36
C GLN A 319 110.86 -36.87 77.90
N ARG A 320 111.86 -37.22 77.07
CA ARG A 320 111.89 -36.88 75.64
C ARG A 320 110.72 -37.50 74.87
N LEU A 321 110.31 -38.72 75.22
CA LEU A 321 109.15 -39.38 74.63
C LEU A 321 107.85 -38.68 75.04
N ALA A 322 107.72 -38.27 76.30
CA ALA A 322 106.59 -37.51 76.81
C ALA A 322 106.46 -36.15 76.12
N GLU A 323 107.55 -35.39 75.98
CA GLU A 323 107.56 -34.12 75.23
C GLU A 323 107.20 -34.31 73.75
N ARG A 324 107.68 -35.38 73.09
CA ARG A 324 107.27 -35.70 71.72
C ARG A 324 105.80 -36.07 71.63
N SER A 325 105.28 -36.79 72.62
CA SER A 325 103.87 -37.18 72.69
C SER A 325 102.97 -35.95 72.87
N ALA A 326 103.33 -35.05 73.81
CA ALA A 326 102.63 -33.78 74.04
C ALA A 326 102.62 -32.87 72.79
N ASN A 327 103.75 -32.77 72.10
CA ASN A 327 103.81 -32.00 70.85
C ASN A 327 102.93 -32.62 69.74
N ALA A 328 102.90 -33.95 69.63
CA ALA A 328 102.05 -34.65 68.66
C ALA A 328 100.55 -34.49 69.00
N THR A 329 100.16 -34.63 70.27
CA THR A 329 98.77 -34.40 70.70
C THR A 329 98.33 -32.97 70.43
N LYS A 330 99.19 -31.97 70.63
CA LYS A 330 98.87 -30.57 70.33
C LYS A 330 98.63 -30.30 68.83
N GLN A 331 99.38 -30.99 67.97
CA GLN A 331 99.13 -30.95 66.51
C GLN A 331 97.78 -31.61 66.17
N ILE A 332 97.46 -32.77 66.78
CA ILE A 332 96.17 -33.44 66.60
C ILE A 332 95.03 -32.56 67.13
N GLU A 333 95.19 -31.93 68.29
CA GLU A 333 94.20 -31.02 68.89
C GLU A 333 93.87 -29.87 67.93
N THR A 334 94.89 -29.31 67.28
CA THR A 334 94.70 -28.26 66.27
C THR A 334 93.90 -28.77 65.07
N LEU A 335 94.24 -29.95 64.55
CA LEU A 335 93.48 -30.59 63.46
C LEU A 335 92.03 -30.88 63.84
N VAL A 336 91.79 -31.38 65.06
CA VAL A 336 90.45 -31.67 65.57
C VAL A 336 89.63 -30.39 65.69
N LYS A 337 90.21 -29.30 66.21
CA LYS A 337 89.55 -27.98 66.27
C LYS A 337 89.19 -27.46 64.88
N THR A 338 90.06 -27.64 63.89
CA THR A 338 89.73 -27.29 62.49
C THR A 338 88.57 -28.12 61.98
N ILE A 339 88.57 -29.45 62.19
CA ILE A 339 87.45 -30.32 61.78
C ILE A 339 86.13 -29.91 62.48
N GLN A 340 86.18 -29.57 63.76
CA GLN A 340 85.00 -29.08 64.50
C GLN A 340 84.47 -27.75 63.91
N ALA A 341 85.36 -26.83 63.57
CA ALA A 341 84.97 -25.57 62.92
C ALA A 341 84.36 -25.81 61.54
N ASP A 342 85.02 -26.60 60.69
CA ASP A 342 84.57 -26.92 59.33
C ASP A 342 83.22 -27.66 59.34
N THR A 343 83.02 -28.59 60.28
CA THR A 343 81.75 -29.32 60.43
C THR A 343 80.62 -28.40 60.89
N SER A 344 80.88 -27.47 61.81
CA SER A 344 79.90 -26.46 62.23
C SER A 344 79.51 -25.53 61.08
N GLU A 345 80.50 -25.06 60.31
CA GLU A 345 80.26 -24.22 59.12
C GLU A 345 79.45 -24.98 58.06
N ALA A 346 79.77 -26.24 57.81
CA ALA A 346 79.04 -27.08 56.86
C ALA A 346 77.57 -27.29 57.29
N VAL A 347 77.29 -27.47 58.59
CA VAL A 347 75.91 -27.56 59.10
C VAL A 347 75.14 -26.26 58.85
N MET A 348 75.74 -25.10 59.17
CA MET A 348 75.11 -23.79 58.91
C MET A 348 74.83 -23.58 57.42
N SER A 349 75.76 -23.96 56.56
CA SER A 349 75.59 -23.91 55.10
C SER A 349 74.45 -24.80 54.61
N MET A 350 74.30 -25.99 55.19
CA MET A 350 73.18 -26.90 54.87
C MET A 350 71.83 -26.38 55.32
N GLU A 351 71.75 -25.72 56.48
CA GLU A 351 70.51 -25.07 56.95
C GLU A 351 70.10 -23.93 56.01
N SER A 352 71.06 -23.08 55.61
CA SER A 352 70.85 -22.01 54.63
C SER A 352 70.37 -22.57 53.27
N THR A 353 71.04 -23.61 52.77
CA THR A 353 70.66 -24.26 51.50
C THR A 353 69.27 -24.89 51.58
N THR A 354 68.90 -25.46 52.74
CA THR A 354 67.53 -25.99 52.97
C THR A 354 66.48 -24.90 52.83
N SER A 355 66.72 -23.70 53.40
CA SER A 355 65.83 -22.55 53.25
C SER A 355 65.68 -22.13 51.79
N GLU A 356 66.78 -22.10 51.03
CA GLU A 356 66.75 -21.74 49.61
C GLU A 356 66.00 -22.77 48.76
N VAL A 357 66.14 -24.06 49.04
CA VAL A 357 65.38 -25.12 48.35
C VAL A 357 63.89 -25.02 48.65
N VAL A 358 63.50 -24.74 49.91
CA VAL A 358 62.09 -24.52 50.28
C VAL A 358 61.52 -23.29 49.57
N ARG A 359 62.29 -22.20 49.48
CA ARG A 359 61.91 -21.00 48.73
C ARG A 359 61.75 -21.30 47.24
N GLY A 360 62.69 -22.07 46.66
CA GLY A 360 62.63 -22.51 45.27
C GLY A 360 61.41 -23.39 44.97
N ALA A 361 61.07 -24.33 45.86
CA ALA A 361 59.88 -25.17 45.73
C ALA A 361 58.58 -24.34 45.80
N ARG A 362 58.53 -23.30 46.66
CA ARG A 362 57.37 -22.38 46.70
C ARG A 362 57.23 -21.58 45.41
N LEU A 363 58.32 -21.01 44.90
CA LEU A 363 58.28 -20.27 43.62
C LEU A 363 57.85 -21.15 42.45
N ALA A 364 58.31 -22.39 42.41
CA ALA A 364 57.85 -23.36 41.42
C ALA A 364 56.35 -23.64 41.56
N LYS A 365 55.86 -23.83 42.79
CA LYS A 365 54.43 -24.00 43.05
C LYS A 365 53.60 -22.81 42.55
N ASP A 366 54.00 -21.58 42.86
CA ASP A 366 53.31 -20.37 42.42
C ASP A 366 53.27 -20.28 40.88
N ALA A 367 54.34 -20.69 40.18
CA ALA A 367 54.36 -20.79 38.72
C ALA A 367 53.40 -21.87 38.18
N GLY A 368 53.21 -22.96 38.92
CA GLY A 368 52.24 -24.01 38.57
C GLY A 368 50.79 -23.52 38.66
N GLU A 369 50.46 -22.80 39.73
CA GLU A 369 49.13 -22.17 39.92
C GLU A 369 48.83 -21.17 38.79
N ALA A 370 49.82 -20.36 38.38
CA ALA A 370 49.65 -19.44 37.24
C ALA A 370 49.40 -20.17 35.90
N LEU A 371 50.02 -21.34 35.68
CA LEU A 371 49.77 -22.14 34.48
C LEU A 371 48.37 -22.76 34.48
N GLU A 372 47.86 -23.16 35.64
CA GLU A 372 46.48 -23.64 35.80
C GLU A 372 45.45 -22.53 35.51
N GLU A 373 45.73 -21.29 35.93
CA GLU A 373 44.93 -20.12 35.57
C GLU A 373 44.95 -19.87 34.04
N VAL A 374 46.12 -19.93 33.41
CA VAL A 374 46.24 -19.82 31.93
C VAL A 374 45.42 -20.90 31.23
N GLN A 375 45.43 -22.13 31.73
CA GLN A 375 44.62 -23.22 31.19
C GLN A 375 43.12 -22.89 31.26
N THR A 376 42.65 -22.40 32.43
CA THR A 376 41.25 -22.05 32.66
C THR A 376 40.78 -20.92 31.76
N VAL A 377 41.58 -19.85 31.66
CA VAL A 377 41.29 -18.70 30.80
C VAL A 377 41.31 -19.11 29.32
N SER A 378 42.25 -19.96 28.91
CA SER A 378 42.33 -20.43 27.52
C SER A 378 41.14 -21.31 27.12
N ASN A 379 40.62 -22.15 28.03
CA ASN A 379 39.38 -22.90 27.80
C ASN A 379 38.18 -21.96 27.64
N THR A 380 38.05 -20.99 28.55
CA THR A 380 36.98 -19.97 28.47
C THR A 380 37.05 -19.19 27.16
N LEU A 381 38.27 -18.86 26.70
CA LEU A 381 38.49 -18.20 25.43
C LEU A 381 38.01 -19.05 24.25
N ALA A 382 38.28 -20.36 24.26
CA ALA A 382 37.80 -21.27 23.22
C ALA A 382 36.25 -21.30 23.15
N ASP A 383 35.56 -21.32 24.31
CA ASP A 383 34.09 -21.28 24.37
C ASP A 383 33.53 -19.95 23.82
N LEU A 384 34.13 -18.82 24.20
CA LEU A 384 33.74 -17.51 23.68
C LEU A 384 33.91 -17.41 22.17
N ILE A 385 35.00 -17.96 21.64
CA ILE A 385 35.27 -17.98 20.21
C ILE A 385 34.26 -18.87 19.47
N GLN A 386 33.85 -20.00 20.06
CA GLN A 386 32.79 -20.83 19.49
C GLN A 386 31.46 -20.06 19.39
N ASN A 387 31.13 -19.24 20.40
CA ASN A 387 29.96 -18.37 20.36
C ASN A 387 30.07 -17.30 19.27
N ILE A 388 31.26 -16.72 19.05
CA ILE A 388 31.51 -15.77 17.95
C ILE A 388 31.29 -16.45 16.59
N SER A 389 31.81 -17.68 16.42
CA SER A 389 31.61 -18.45 15.19
C SER A 389 30.12 -18.73 14.93
N ASN A 390 29.37 -19.13 15.96
CA ASN A 390 27.92 -19.34 15.85
C ASN A 390 27.17 -18.05 15.49
N ALA A 391 27.52 -16.92 16.11
CA ALA A 391 26.93 -15.62 15.81
C ALA A 391 27.24 -15.18 14.37
N ALA A 392 28.47 -15.41 13.89
CA ALA A 392 28.85 -15.13 12.50
C ALA A 392 28.03 -15.97 11.51
N MET A 393 27.81 -17.27 11.77
CA MET A 393 26.94 -18.10 10.93
C MET A 393 25.50 -17.57 10.86
N GLN A 394 24.94 -17.14 12.00
CA GLN A 394 23.59 -16.56 12.04
C GLN A 394 23.53 -15.20 11.31
N GLN A 395 24.58 -14.39 11.39
CA GLN A 395 24.69 -13.15 10.62
C GLN A 395 24.77 -13.44 9.11
N ALA A 396 25.48 -14.49 8.68
CA ALA A 396 25.56 -14.88 7.27
C ALA A 396 24.18 -15.28 6.72
N GLU A 397 23.41 -16.06 7.48
CA GLU A 397 22.03 -16.42 7.13
C GLU A 397 21.14 -15.17 7.01
N SER A 398 21.25 -14.25 7.98
CA SER A 398 20.51 -12.99 7.97
C SER A 398 20.88 -12.12 6.77
N ALA A 399 22.17 -12.00 6.43
CA ALA A 399 22.63 -11.28 5.25
C ALA A 399 22.08 -11.91 3.96
N GLY A 400 22.03 -13.24 3.88
CA GLY A 400 21.39 -13.97 2.78
C GLY A 400 19.90 -13.64 2.63
N HIS A 401 19.16 -13.59 3.75
CA HIS A 401 17.75 -13.17 3.73
C HIS A 401 17.57 -11.73 3.25
N ILE A 402 18.38 -10.78 3.76
CA ILE A 402 18.29 -9.38 3.35
C ILE A 402 18.62 -9.25 1.85
N SER A 403 19.65 -9.95 1.36
CA SER A 403 19.99 -9.98 -0.07
C SER A 403 18.81 -10.47 -0.92
N HIS A 404 18.15 -11.54 -0.49
CA HIS A 404 16.96 -12.04 -1.18
C HIS A 404 15.82 -11.02 -1.17
N THR A 405 15.55 -10.37 -0.04
CA THR A 405 14.55 -9.31 0.07
C THR A 405 14.87 -8.13 -0.84
N MET A 406 16.14 -7.71 -0.94
CA MET A 406 16.54 -6.61 -1.84
C MET A 406 16.28 -6.94 -3.31
N ASN A 407 16.47 -8.20 -3.73
CA ASN A 407 16.10 -8.63 -5.08
C ASN A 407 14.58 -8.51 -5.32
N ILE A 408 13.76 -8.92 -4.35
CA ILE A 408 12.29 -8.77 -4.45
C ILE A 408 11.90 -7.30 -4.53
N ILE A 409 12.52 -6.43 -3.71
CA ILE A 409 12.23 -4.99 -3.75
C ILE A 409 12.65 -4.41 -5.10
N GLN A 410 13.80 -4.81 -5.66
CA GLN A 410 14.23 -4.39 -6.99
C GLN A 410 13.19 -4.72 -8.07
N ASP A 411 12.63 -5.93 -8.04
CA ASP A 411 11.58 -6.36 -8.97
C ASP A 411 10.31 -5.50 -8.82
N ILE A 412 9.88 -5.25 -7.57
CA ILE A 412 8.73 -4.39 -7.27
C ILE A 412 8.99 -2.97 -7.77
N THR A 413 10.16 -2.39 -7.51
CA THR A 413 10.55 -1.06 -7.96
C THR A 413 10.55 -0.95 -9.49
N SER A 414 11.04 -1.98 -10.19
CA SER A 414 10.98 -2.04 -11.66
C SER A 414 9.54 -2.09 -12.19
N GLN A 415 8.67 -2.87 -11.53
CA GLN A 415 7.25 -2.96 -11.86
C GLN A 415 6.54 -1.62 -11.59
N THR A 416 6.83 -0.95 -10.47
CA THR A 416 6.28 0.37 -10.14
C THR A 416 6.70 1.41 -11.18
N SER A 417 7.98 1.49 -11.54
CA SER A 417 8.46 2.41 -12.58
C SER A 417 7.74 2.18 -13.92
N SER A 418 7.64 0.91 -14.35
CA SER A 418 6.94 0.54 -15.58
C SER A 418 5.44 0.85 -15.53
N GLY A 419 4.77 0.57 -14.40
CA GLY A 419 3.36 0.83 -14.17
C GLY A 419 3.03 2.33 -14.14
N SER A 420 3.90 3.13 -13.53
CA SER A 420 3.79 4.59 -13.51
C SER A 420 3.94 5.18 -14.91
N MET A 421 4.92 4.72 -15.70
CA MET A 421 5.03 5.12 -17.11
C MET A 421 3.82 4.70 -17.96
N ALA A 422 3.25 3.52 -17.72
CA ALA A 422 2.03 3.08 -18.40
C ALA A 422 0.83 3.95 -18.02
N THR A 423 0.68 4.28 -16.73
CA THR A 423 -0.35 5.20 -16.23
C THR A 423 -0.22 6.56 -16.88
N ALA A 424 0.99 7.12 -16.91
CA ALA A 424 1.29 8.37 -17.60
C ALA A 424 0.82 8.32 -19.07
N ARG A 425 1.07 7.23 -19.81
CA ARG A 425 0.57 7.13 -21.20
C ARG A 425 -0.97 7.13 -21.28
N SER A 426 -1.65 6.33 -20.44
CA SER A 426 -3.11 6.26 -20.43
C SER A 426 -3.78 7.58 -20.01
N ILE A 427 -3.15 8.34 -19.12
CA ILE A 427 -3.61 9.67 -18.75
C ILE A 427 -3.44 10.66 -19.91
N GLY A 428 -2.36 10.55 -20.68
CA GLY A 428 -2.18 11.32 -21.91
C GLY A 428 -3.31 11.08 -22.93
N GLU A 429 -3.75 9.82 -23.09
CA GLU A 429 -4.90 9.46 -23.92
C GLU A 429 -6.23 10.05 -23.36
N LEU A 430 -6.41 10.09 -22.04
CA LEU A 430 -7.58 10.72 -21.40
C LEU A 430 -7.61 12.23 -21.65
N SER A 431 -6.47 12.91 -21.55
CA SER A 431 -6.36 14.33 -21.86
C SER A 431 -6.72 14.61 -23.33
N GLU A 432 -6.26 13.77 -24.27
CA GLU A 432 -6.63 13.88 -25.69
C GLU A 432 -8.15 13.68 -25.91
N MET A 433 -8.77 12.71 -25.22
CA MET A 433 -10.21 12.51 -25.29
C MET A 433 -11.01 13.68 -24.68
N ALA A 434 -10.53 14.28 -23.59
CA ALA A 434 -11.15 15.46 -22.99
C ALA A 434 -11.07 16.67 -23.93
N ALA A 435 -9.93 16.88 -24.59
CA ALA A 435 -9.76 17.90 -25.62
C ALA A 435 -10.71 17.67 -26.82
N ALA A 436 -10.83 16.42 -27.29
CA ALA A 436 -11.75 16.09 -28.38
C ALA A 436 -13.24 16.28 -28.00
N LEU A 437 -13.60 16.03 -26.73
CA LEU A 437 -14.94 16.30 -26.21
C LEU A 437 -15.23 17.81 -26.16
N GLN A 438 -14.26 18.61 -25.70
CA GLN A 438 -14.35 20.07 -25.70
C GLN A 438 -14.48 20.63 -27.12
N GLU A 439 -13.70 20.11 -28.07
CA GLU A 439 -13.77 20.48 -29.50
C GLU A 439 -15.15 20.14 -30.10
N SER A 440 -15.73 19.01 -29.70
CA SER A 440 -17.04 18.57 -30.20
C SER A 440 -18.19 19.47 -29.74
N VAL A 441 -18.05 20.17 -28.61
CA VAL A 441 -19.08 21.10 -28.11
C VAL A 441 -18.81 22.56 -28.45
N THR A 442 -17.61 22.92 -28.92
CA THR A 442 -17.28 24.30 -29.32
C THR A 442 -18.06 24.78 -30.54
N GLY A 443 -18.62 23.85 -31.32
CA GLY A 443 -19.54 24.16 -32.42
C GLY A 443 -20.86 24.77 -31.95
N PHE A 444 -21.22 24.61 -30.68
CA PHE A 444 -22.40 25.26 -30.09
C PHE A 444 -22.03 26.62 -29.50
N LYS A 445 -22.64 27.70 -30.00
CA LYS A 445 -22.40 29.05 -29.46
C LYS A 445 -23.27 29.28 -28.23
N ILE A 446 -22.64 29.70 -27.15
CA ILE A 446 -23.29 30.09 -25.89
C ILE A 446 -23.02 31.57 -25.61
N SER A 447 -23.90 32.25 -24.87
CA SER A 447 -23.74 33.69 -24.58
C SER A 447 -22.71 33.89 -23.47
N ASN A 448 -21.86 34.91 -23.60
CA ASN A 448 -20.81 35.24 -22.63
C ASN A 448 -21.32 35.61 -21.22
N ASP A 449 -22.62 35.89 -21.05
CA ASP A 449 -23.22 36.18 -19.74
C ASP A 449 -23.29 34.91 -18.84
N ASP A 450 -23.26 33.72 -19.43
CA ASP A 450 -23.32 32.45 -18.70
C ASP A 450 -21.93 31.98 -18.17
N GLU A 451 -20.83 32.51 -18.71
CA GLU A 451 -19.46 32.25 -18.19
C GLU A 451 -19.25 32.85 -16.78
N HIS A 452 -20.02 33.87 -16.41
CA HIS A 452 -19.86 34.57 -15.13
C HIS A 452 -20.60 33.92 -13.95
N LEU A 453 -21.60 33.06 -14.21
CA LEU A 453 -22.37 32.40 -13.15
C LEU A 453 -21.61 31.25 -12.47
N GLU A 454 -20.59 30.67 -13.12
CA GLU A 454 -19.72 29.65 -12.53
C GLU A 454 -18.62 30.24 -11.62
N GLN A 455 -18.12 31.46 -11.87
CA GLN A 455 -17.06 32.04 -11.02
C GLN A 455 -17.53 32.26 -9.58
N GLU A 456 -18.79 32.66 -9.36
CA GLU A 456 -19.35 32.82 -8.01
C GLU A 456 -19.66 31.48 -7.31
N GLN A 457 -20.07 30.43 -8.04
CA GLN A 457 -20.37 29.12 -7.41
C GLN A 457 -19.12 28.31 -7.09
N THR A 458 -18.04 28.48 -7.85
CA THR A 458 -16.80 27.74 -7.62
C THR A 458 -16.00 28.32 -6.43
N GLU A 459 -16.04 29.65 -6.20
CA GLU A 459 -15.37 30.26 -5.02
C GLU A 459 -15.97 29.79 -3.68
N ASP A 460 -17.30 29.61 -3.60
CA ASP A 460 -17.97 29.16 -2.37
C ASP A 460 -17.70 27.67 -2.04
N GLU A 461 -17.48 26.80 -3.05
CA GLU A 461 -17.16 25.39 -2.82
C GLU A 461 -15.68 25.18 -2.40
N TYR A 462 -14.76 26.07 -2.80
CA TYR A 462 -13.35 26.01 -2.37
C TYR A 462 -13.14 26.50 -0.91
N LEU A 463 -13.98 27.41 -0.40
CA LEU A 463 -13.88 27.87 0.99
C LEU A 463 -14.28 26.79 2.04
N ASP A 464 -15.21 25.88 1.72
CA ASP A 464 -15.68 24.84 2.65
C ASP A 464 -14.69 23.65 2.78
N ILE A 465 -13.77 23.50 1.83
CA ILE A 465 -12.76 22.43 1.83
C ILE A 465 -11.56 22.83 2.70
N ASP A 466 -11.13 24.09 2.65
CA ASP A 466 -9.99 24.58 3.43
C ASP A 466 -10.31 24.66 4.94
N GLU A 467 -11.57 24.97 5.29
CA GLU A 467 -12.04 24.98 6.69
C GLU A 467 -12.10 23.55 7.27
N ARG A 468 -12.44 22.53 6.46
CA ARG A 468 -12.43 21.12 6.87
C ARG A 468 -11.04 20.51 7.01
N VAL A 469 -10.07 20.96 6.22
CA VAL A 469 -8.68 20.49 6.34
C VAL A 469 -8.00 21.09 7.57
N SER A 470 -8.30 22.35 7.93
CA SER A 470 -7.81 22.99 9.16
C SER A 470 -8.28 22.31 10.45
N ASP A 471 -9.46 21.67 10.46
CA ASP A 471 -10.00 20.96 11.63
C ASP A 471 -9.45 19.52 11.78
N SER A 472 -8.63 19.07 10.82
CA SER A 472 -8.12 17.68 10.74
C SER A 472 -6.61 17.51 10.94
N ILE A 473 -5.89 18.61 11.22
CA ILE A 473 -4.47 18.65 11.63
C ILE A 473 -4.41 19.07 13.10
#